data_AF-A0A8S1DSU6-F1
#
_entry.id   AF-A0A8S1DSU6-F1
#
_cell.length_a   1.000
_cell.length_b   1.000
_cell.length_c   1.000
_cell.angle_alpha   90.00
_cell.angle_beta   90.00
_cell.angle_gamma   90.00
#
_symmetry.space_group_name_H-M   'P 1'
#
loop_
_entity.id
_entity.type
_entity.pdbx_description
1 polymer ?
#
loop_
_entity_poly.entity_id
_entity_poly.type
_entity_poly.pdbx_seq_one_letter_code
_entity_poly.pdbx_strand_id
1 'polypeptide(L)'
;MSVDQSFRNLQLLTPSLQKTLQGLLDTTSVDLSSLRTALSGSVTAKDLTSFAKQMENVANQIKDGATAGRLGSLVTKTRRLISTNILPLETRRDELVYQLTALEVQLMPIEKQITQSMSHLKTIQYFVGNQGTAIAQEKMRQFVERILNYVGQFQEYVLDSVHNTVAPCRPVWNVFQGVRQLLCRHLVDPLNGLWFCTMWCMVLFLLATPTSIKLIGYFDKMRKSSLLARTQIGSQESPPGPNWTSPDSEPVQVDIW
;
A
#
# COMPACT_ATOMS: atom_id res chain seq x y z
N MET A 1 2.22 22.84 -2.18
CA MET A 1 2.17 23.27 -0.76
C MET A 1 3.09 22.36 0.03
N SER A 2 4.18 22.91 0.58
CA SER A 2 5.17 22.14 1.34
C SER A 2 4.57 21.66 2.66
N VAL A 3 4.94 20.44 3.07
CA VAL A 3 4.55 19.82 4.36
C VAL A 3 4.83 20.75 5.55
N ASP A 4 5.86 21.60 5.42
CA ASP A 4 6.24 22.61 6.41
C ASP A 4 5.09 23.57 6.78
N GLN A 5 4.29 24.00 5.80
CA GLN A 5 3.23 24.98 6.03
C GLN A 5 2.01 24.37 6.74
N SER A 6 1.74 23.08 6.53
CA SER A 6 0.65 22.38 7.22
C SER A 6 0.93 22.16 8.70
N PHE A 7 2.17 21.84 9.07
CA PHE A 7 2.57 21.66 10.48
C PHE A 7 2.61 22.98 11.25
N ARG A 8 3.05 24.07 10.62
CA ARG A 8 3.04 25.41 11.24
C ARG A 8 1.62 25.93 11.53
N ASN A 9 0.64 25.52 10.74
CA ASN A 9 -0.77 25.90 10.91
C ASN A 9 -1.53 24.97 11.87
N LEU A 10 -0.90 23.91 12.40
CA LEU A 10 -1.55 22.98 13.31
C LEU A 10 -1.59 23.57 14.74
N GLN A 11 -2.73 24.14 15.11
CA GLN A 11 -3.00 24.58 16.48
C GLN A 11 -3.72 23.47 17.26
N LEU A 12 -2.98 22.71 18.07
CA LEU A 12 -3.57 21.74 19.01
C LEU A 12 -4.19 22.45 20.23
N LEU A 13 -3.50 23.46 20.78
CA LEU A 13 -4.04 24.30 21.83
C LEU A 13 -4.66 25.55 21.20
N THR A 14 -5.91 25.43 20.79
CA THR A 14 -6.69 26.54 20.25
C THR A 14 -6.88 27.60 21.36
N PRO A 15 -6.88 28.91 21.04
CA PRO A 15 -7.16 29.96 22.03
C PRO A 15 -8.49 29.78 22.77
N SER A 16 -9.50 29.20 22.12
CA SER A 16 -10.77 28.83 22.76
C SER A 16 -10.59 27.76 23.84
N LEU A 17 -9.88 26.67 23.53
CA LEU A 17 -9.60 25.59 24.47
C LEU A 17 -8.79 26.07 25.66
N GLN A 18 -7.77 26.90 25.42
CA GLN A 18 -6.99 27.52 26.48
C GLN A 18 -7.87 28.38 27.40
N LYS A 19 -8.77 29.18 26.84
CA LYS A 19 -9.70 30.01 27.62
C LYS A 19 -10.68 29.17 28.44
N THR A 20 -11.19 28.07 27.88
CA THR A 20 -12.07 27.13 28.61
C THR A 20 -11.35 26.44 29.76
N LEU A 21 -10.12 25.96 29.54
CA LEU A 21 -9.31 25.33 30.58
C LEU A 21 -8.95 26.33 31.69
N GLN A 22 -8.61 27.57 31.33
CA GLN A 22 -8.36 28.65 32.29
C GLN A 22 -9.62 28.97 33.09
N GLY A 23 -10.77 29.09 32.45
CA GLY A 23 -12.04 29.33 33.14
C GLY A 23 -12.43 28.18 34.08
N LEU A 24 -12.19 26.94 33.68
CA LEU A 24 -12.39 25.78 34.55
C LEU A 24 -11.46 25.83 35.77
N LEU A 25 -10.19 26.16 35.57
CA LEU A 25 -9.22 26.32 36.66
C LEU A 25 -9.67 27.41 37.64
N ASP A 26 -10.06 28.58 37.13
CA ASP A 26 -10.50 29.73 37.94
C ASP A 26 -11.79 29.42 38.74
N THR A 27 -12.72 28.65 38.17
CA THR A 27 -13.93 28.20 38.90
C THR A 27 -13.65 27.14 39.95
N THR A 28 -12.56 26.38 39.78
CA THR A 28 -12.18 25.27 40.65
C THR A 28 -11.29 25.76 41.81
N SER A 29 -10.55 26.86 41.62
CA SER A 29 -9.63 27.42 42.61
C SER A 29 -10.29 28.23 43.73
N VAL A 30 -11.58 28.02 43.99
CA VAL A 30 -12.29 28.72 45.09
C VAL A 30 -11.72 28.23 46.42
N ASP A 31 -11.40 29.17 47.32
CA ASP A 31 -10.85 28.88 48.65
C ASP A 31 -11.93 28.28 49.58
N LEU A 32 -12.19 26.99 49.37
CA LEU A 32 -13.09 26.17 50.18
C LEU A 32 -12.51 25.97 51.60
N SER A 33 -11.19 26.08 51.76
CA SER A 33 -10.50 25.95 53.04
C SER A 33 -10.86 27.09 53.99
N SER A 34 -10.86 28.33 53.50
CA SER A 34 -11.31 29.51 54.24
C SER A 34 -12.78 29.37 54.68
N LEU A 35 -13.65 28.96 53.76
CA LEU A 35 -15.07 28.70 54.06
C LEU A 35 -15.21 27.61 55.11
N ARG A 36 -14.47 26.50 55.01
CA ARG A 36 -14.45 25.41 55.99
C ARG A 36 -14.05 25.90 57.37
N THR A 37 -13.00 26.73 57.46
CA THR A 37 -12.55 27.28 58.75
C THR A 37 -13.57 28.23 59.38
N ALA A 38 -14.24 29.06 58.56
CA ALA A 38 -15.30 29.95 59.02
C ALA A 38 -16.51 29.15 59.54
N LEU A 39 -16.88 28.07 58.86
CA LEU A 39 -17.94 27.17 59.31
C LEU A 39 -17.51 26.28 60.48
N SER A 40 -16.22 26.14 60.77
CA SER A 40 -15.72 25.30 61.86
C SER A 40 -15.89 25.85 63.26
N GLY A 41 -16.36 27.09 63.38
CA GLY A 41 -16.69 27.70 64.67
C GLY A 41 -17.93 27.11 65.34
N SER A 42 -18.06 27.39 66.64
CA SER A 42 -19.27 27.09 67.41
C SER A 42 -20.47 27.88 66.87
N VAL A 43 -21.65 27.23 66.80
CA VAL A 43 -22.92 27.87 66.40
C VAL A 43 -23.28 29.03 67.34
N THR A 44 -22.82 28.97 68.60
CA THR A 44 -23.05 30.01 69.60
C THR A 44 -21.72 30.53 70.16
N ALA A 45 -21.59 31.84 70.39
CA ALA A 45 -20.39 32.42 70.99
C ALA A 45 -20.05 31.87 72.40
N LYS A 46 -21.00 31.25 73.11
CA LYS A 46 -20.82 30.61 74.42
C LYS A 46 -21.54 29.26 74.46
N ASP A 47 -21.00 28.32 75.23
CA ASP A 47 -21.63 27.03 75.51
C ASP A 47 -22.89 27.23 76.38
N LEU A 48 -24.04 27.30 75.70
CA LEU A 48 -25.35 27.45 76.33
C LEU A 48 -25.71 26.25 77.23
N THR A 49 -25.13 25.08 76.98
CA THR A 49 -25.31 23.89 77.83
C THR A 49 -24.61 24.08 79.17
N SER A 50 -23.38 24.58 79.17
CA SER A 50 -22.67 24.94 80.40
C SER A 50 -23.39 26.06 81.16
N PHE A 51 -23.90 27.06 80.45
CA PHE A 51 -24.65 28.17 81.03
C PHE A 51 -25.96 27.70 81.69
N ALA A 52 -26.72 26.83 81.02
CA ALA A 52 -27.93 26.24 81.57
C ALA A 52 -27.65 25.42 82.84
N LYS A 53 -26.55 24.64 82.87
CA LYS A 53 -26.11 23.88 84.05
C LYS A 53 -25.72 24.79 85.22
N GLN A 54 -25.00 25.89 84.95
CA GLN A 54 -24.64 26.86 85.99
C GLN A 54 -25.90 27.54 86.57
N MET A 55 -26.84 27.92 85.72
CA MET A 55 -28.10 28.54 86.12
C MET A 55 -28.98 27.59 86.95
N GLU A 56 -28.97 26.30 86.64
CA GLU A 56 -29.64 25.25 87.44
C GLU A 56 -28.98 25.05 88.81
N ASN A 57 -27.65 25.00 88.87
CA ASN A 57 -26.91 24.89 90.13
C ASN A 57 -27.15 26.10 91.05
N VAL A 58 -27.29 27.30 90.47
CA VAL A 58 -27.65 28.52 91.22
C VAL A 58 -29.10 28.45 91.69
N ALA A 59 -30.04 28.00 90.85
CA ALA A 59 -31.44 27.84 91.23
C ALA A 59 -31.63 26.91 92.43
N ASN A 60 -30.84 25.84 92.50
CA ASN A 60 -30.88 24.86 93.59
C ASN A 60 -30.32 25.38 94.93
N GLN A 61 -29.57 26.48 94.93
CA GLN A 61 -28.96 27.07 96.14
C GLN A 61 -29.74 28.28 96.68
N ILE A 62 -30.72 28.79 95.93
CA ILE A 62 -31.53 29.94 96.33
C ILE A 62 -32.61 29.49 97.33
N LYS A 63 -32.67 30.15 98.49
CA LYS A 63 -33.69 29.89 99.53
C LYS A 63 -35.05 30.49 99.19
N ASP A 64 -35.09 31.52 98.36
CA ASP A 64 -36.34 32.14 97.90
C ASP A 64 -36.98 31.33 96.77
N GLY A 65 -38.11 30.67 97.08
CA GLY A 65 -38.80 29.77 96.15
C GLY A 65 -39.33 30.46 94.89
N ALA A 66 -39.70 31.74 94.97
CA ALA A 66 -40.18 32.50 93.81
C ALA A 66 -39.06 32.76 92.80
N THR A 67 -37.88 33.17 93.27
CA THR A 67 -36.69 33.39 92.42
C THR A 67 -36.15 32.07 91.87
N ALA A 68 -36.09 31.01 92.69
CA ALA A 68 -35.67 29.68 92.24
C ALA A 68 -36.59 29.12 91.13
N GLY A 69 -37.92 29.30 91.27
CA GLY A 69 -38.89 28.86 90.27
C GLY A 69 -38.80 29.63 88.94
N ARG A 70 -38.59 30.96 88.98
CA ARG A 70 -38.37 31.78 87.77
C ARG A 70 -37.08 31.37 87.05
N LEU A 71 -36.02 31.12 87.82
CA LEU A 71 -34.74 30.67 87.29
C LEU A 71 -34.85 29.27 86.67
N GLY A 72 -35.57 28.35 87.31
CA GLY A 72 -35.89 27.03 86.76
C GLY A 72 -36.67 27.10 85.44
N SER A 73 -37.67 27.99 85.34
CA SER A 73 -38.40 28.20 84.07
C SER A 73 -37.48 28.68 82.95
N LEU A 74 -36.52 29.56 83.26
CA LEU A 74 -35.55 30.07 82.30
C LEU A 74 -34.58 28.96 81.85
N VAL A 75 -34.10 28.11 82.77
CA VAL A 75 -33.29 26.92 82.45
C VAL A 75 -34.03 26.00 81.49
N THR A 76 -35.31 25.71 81.74
CA THR A 76 -36.12 24.83 80.88
C THR A 76 -36.32 25.43 79.49
N LYS A 77 -36.56 26.74 79.39
CA LYS A 77 -36.64 27.46 78.10
C LYS A 77 -35.31 27.41 77.35
N THR A 78 -34.19 27.63 78.04
CA THR A 78 -32.84 27.55 77.45
C THR A 78 -32.53 26.13 76.98
N ARG A 79 -32.82 25.09 77.77
CA ARG A 79 -32.66 23.68 77.37
C ARG A 79 -33.49 23.33 76.13
N ARG A 80 -34.75 23.79 76.10
CA ARG A 80 -35.62 23.60 74.93
C ARG A 80 -35.05 24.30 73.69
N LEU A 81 -34.54 25.52 73.85
CA LEU A 81 -33.89 26.24 72.75
C LEU A 81 -32.66 25.47 72.23
N ILE A 82 -31.84 24.93 73.13
CA ILE A 82 -30.67 24.10 72.79
C ILE A 82 -31.10 22.85 72.02
N SER A 83 -32.03 22.06 72.55
CA SER A 83 -32.44 20.80 71.93
C SER A 83 -33.17 21.00 70.60
N THR A 84 -33.98 22.05 70.49
CA THR A 84 -34.86 22.25 69.32
C THR A 84 -34.16 23.01 68.20
N ASN A 85 -33.21 23.90 68.51
CA ASN A 85 -32.58 24.74 67.49
C ASN A 85 -31.08 24.47 67.37
N ILE A 86 -30.33 24.51 68.48
CA ILE A 86 -28.86 24.50 68.43
C ILE A 86 -28.32 23.13 68.00
N LEU A 87 -28.83 22.04 68.59
CA LEU A 87 -28.41 20.68 68.24
C LEU A 87 -28.62 20.34 66.75
N PRO A 88 -29.82 20.58 66.14
CA PRO A 88 -30.01 20.31 64.72
C PRO A 88 -29.22 21.25 63.81
N LEU A 89 -28.95 22.49 64.25
CA LEU A 89 -28.06 23.42 63.55
C LEU A 89 -26.61 22.92 63.53
N GLU A 90 -26.12 22.36 64.65
CA GLU A 90 -24.80 21.73 64.74
C GLU A 90 -24.69 20.51 63.81
N THR A 91 -25.68 19.62 63.81
CA THR A 91 -25.69 18.45 62.92
C THR A 91 -25.66 18.85 61.44
N ARG A 92 -26.46 19.84 61.02
CA ARG A 92 -26.43 20.33 59.63
C ARG A 92 -25.11 20.99 59.26
N ARG A 93 -24.50 21.72 60.20
CA ARG A 93 -23.20 22.34 60.01
C ARG A 93 -22.10 21.27 59.85
N ASP A 94 -22.13 20.21 60.65
CA ASP A 94 -21.18 19.11 60.53
C ASP A 94 -21.34 18.38 59.18
N GLU A 95 -22.59 18.16 58.73
CA GLU A 95 -22.87 17.61 57.40
C GLU A 95 -22.34 18.53 56.29
N LEU A 96 -22.55 19.84 56.38
CA LEU A 96 -22.06 20.81 55.41
C LEU A 96 -20.53 20.85 55.37
N VAL A 97 -19.86 20.81 56.52
CA VAL A 97 -18.39 20.75 56.61
C VAL A 97 -17.85 19.46 56.00
N TYR A 98 -18.53 18.33 56.22
CA TYR A 98 -18.17 17.05 55.61
C TYR A 98 -18.29 17.11 54.08
N GLN A 99 -19.43 17.58 53.56
CA GLN A 99 -19.65 17.73 52.11
C GLN A 99 -18.63 18.68 51.47
N LEU A 100 -18.33 19.79 52.16
CA LEU A 100 -17.34 20.76 51.71
C LEU A 100 -15.94 20.16 51.64
N THR A 101 -15.55 19.38 52.66
CA THR A 101 -14.25 18.69 52.70
C THR A 101 -14.15 17.63 51.60
N ALA A 102 -15.24 16.87 51.35
CA ALA A 102 -15.28 15.90 50.28
C ALA A 102 -15.13 16.56 48.89
N LEU A 103 -15.78 17.71 48.69
CA LEU A 103 -15.64 18.50 47.47
C LEU A 103 -14.20 19.02 47.30
N GLU A 104 -13.61 19.61 48.34
CA GLU A 104 -12.22 20.10 48.33
C GLU A 104 -11.22 19.01 47.92
N VAL A 105 -11.37 17.79 48.45
CA VAL A 105 -10.53 16.64 48.10
C VAL A 105 -10.70 16.22 46.63
N GLN A 106 -11.91 16.33 46.07
CA GLN A 106 -12.19 16.00 44.68
C GLN A 106 -11.72 17.07 43.69
N LEU A 107 -11.65 18.33 44.10
CA LEU A 107 -11.24 19.45 43.22
C LEU A 107 -9.72 19.52 43.02
N MET A 108 -8.92 19.20 44.04
CA MET A 108 -7.44 19.15 43.93
C MET A 108 -6.91 18.32 42.75
N PRO A 109 -7.34 17.07 42.51
CA PRO A 109 -6.86 16.30 41.37
C PRO A 109 -7.31 16.88 40.02
N ILE A 110 -8.48 17.54 39.96
CA ILE A 110 -8.98 18.17 38.74
C ILE A 110 -8.08 19.35 38.35
N GLU A 111 -7.76 20.21 39.32
CA GLU A 111 -6.86 21.36 39.11
C GLU A 111 -5.48 20.90 38.61
N LYS A 112 -4.93 19.86 39.24
CA LYS A 112 -3.66 19.25 38.83
C LYS A 112 -3.74 18.69 37.41
N GLN A 113 -4.80 17.95 37.08
CA GLN A 113 -5.00 17.38 35.75
C GLN A 113 -5.14 18.44 34.67
N ILE A 114 -5.87 19.54 34.92
CA ILE A 114 -6.01 20.67 33.99
C ILE A 114 -4.65 21.31 33.73
N THR A 115 -3.90 21.60 34.79
CA THR A 115 -2.57 22.23 34.70
C THR A 115 -1.57 21.34 33.96
N GLN A 116 -1.55 20.05 34.27
CA GLN A 116 -0.71 19.06 33.57
C GLN A 116 -1.10 18.96 32.09
N SER A 117 -2.38 18.86 31.78
CA SER A 117 -2.88 18.77 30.40
C SER A 117 -2.49 20.01 29.59
N MET A 118 -2.63 21.21 30.16
CA MET A 118 -2.18 22.44 29.51
C MET A 118 -0.67 22.45 29.24
N SER A 119 0.14 21.98 30.20
CA SER A 119 1.60 21.87 30.03
C SER A 119 1.99 20.87 28.93
N HIS A 120 1.36 19.69 28.92
CA HIS A 120 1.56 18.68 27.88
C HIS A 120 1.15 19.19 26.50
N LEU A 121 -0.01 19.85 26.38
CA LEU A 121 -0.48 20.42 25.12
C LEU A 121 0.49 21.50 24.59
N LYS A 122 0.99 22.39 25.46
CA LYS A 122 2.02 23.37 25.08
C LYS A 122 3.30 22.71 24.60
N THR A 123 3.75 21.66 25.29
CA THR A 123 4.95 20.90 24.93
C THR A 123 4.79 20.23 23.56
N ILE A 124 3.65 19.58 23.32
CA ILE A 124 3.33 18.95 22.04
C ILE A 124 3.30 20.01 20.95
N GLN A 125 2.66 21.15 21.17
CA GLN A 125 2.59 22.21 20.18
C GLN A 125 3.97 22.79 19.85
N TYR A 126 4.83 22.97 20.84
CA TYR A 126 6.22 23.38 20.62
C TYR A 126 6.99 22.34 19.80
N PHE A 127 6.86 21.05 20.15
CA PHE A 127 7.54 19.97 19.45
C PHE A 127 7.06 19.84 18.00
N VAL A 128 5.76 19.91 17.76
CA VAL A 128 5.14 19.90 16.43
C VAL A 128 5.61 21.10 15.61
N GLY A 129 5.64 22.30 16.20
CA GLY A 129 6.05 23.53 15.51
C GLY A 129 7.54 23.59 15.18
N ASN A 130 8.41 23.02 16.03
CA ASN A 130 9.87 23.11 15.89
C ASN A 130 10.51 21.88 15.24
N GLN A 131 10.03 20.67 15.58
CA GLN A 131 10.62 19.40 15.11
C GLN A 131 9.67 18.58 14.23
N GLY A 132 8.37 18.91 14.19
CA GLY A 132 7.39 18.12 13.45
C GLY A 132 7.70 18.01 11.95
N THR A 133 8.18 19.08 11.34
CA THR A 133 8.51 19.12 9.91
C THR A 133 9.75 18.29 9.58
N ALA A 134 10.80 18.40 10.40
CA ALA A 134 12.02 17.60 10.27
C ALA A 134 11.74 16.10 10.43
N ILE A 135 10.91 15.73 11.42
CA ILE A 135 10.52 14.33 11.64
C ILE A 135 9.68 13.80 10.46
N ALA A 136 8.72 14.59 9.98
CA ALA A 136 7.89 14.21 8.84
C ALA A 136 8.73 14.01 7.57
N GLN A 137 9.70 14.89 7.32
CA GLN A 137 10.64 14.76 6.20
C GLN A 137 11.51 13.51 6.34
N GLU A 138 12.05 13.24 7.53
CA GLU A 138 12.86 12.03 7.77
C GLU A 138 12.03 10.76 7.58
N LYS A 139 10.77 10.75 8.04
CA LYS A 139 9.87 9.61 7.82
C LYS A 139 9.49 9.44 6.35
N MET A 140 9.28 10.54 5.62
CA MET A 140 9.07 10.49 4.18
C MET A 140 10.31 9.93 3.46
N ARG A 141 11.52 10.38 3.83
CA ARG A 141 12.77 9.89 3.27
C ARG A 141 12.94 8.39 3.50
N GLN A 142 12.73 7.92 4.73
CA GLN A 142 12.78 6.49 5.08
C GLN A 142 11.76 5.67 4.28
N PHE A 143 10.56 6.20 4.06
CA PHE A 143 9.54 5.54 3.26
C PHE A 143 9.94 5.42 1.78
N VAL A 144 10.45 6.50 1.19
CA VAL A 144 10.95 6.50 -0.19
C VAL A 144 12.11 5.52 -0.35
N GLU A 145 13.08 5.54 0.57
CA GLU A 145 14.22 4.63 0.58
C GLU A 145 13.77 3.16 0.65
N ARG A 146 12.76 2.86 1.47
CA ARG A 146 12.17 1.54 1.57
C ARG A 146 11.52 1.08 0.26
N ILE A 147 10.79 1.96 -0.43
CA ILE A 147 10.21 1.65 -1.75
C ILE A 147 11.31 1.36 -2.77
N LEU A 148 12.34 2.20 -2.83
CA LEU A 148 13.45 2.01 -3.76
C LEU A 148 14.16 0.68 -3.50
N ASN A 149 14.36 0.31 -2.24
CA ASN A 149 14.93 -0.98 -1.87
C ASN A 149 14.06 -2.16 -2.35
N TYR A 150 12.73 -2.08 -2.22
CA TYR A 150 11.84 -3.12 -2.75
C TYR A 150 11.90 -3.22 -4.28
N VAL A 151 11.97 -2.09 -4.98
CA VAL A 151 12.11 -2.07 -6.44
C VAL A 151 13.44 -2.70 -6.86
N GLY A 152 14.54 -2.38 -6.15
CA GLY A 152 15.85 -2.98 -6.39
C GLY A 152 15.84 -4.50 -6.19
N GLN A 153 15.28 -4.98 -5.07
CA GLN A 153 15.13 -6.42 -4.81
C GLN A 153 14.28 -7.12 -5.88
N PHE A 154 13.21 -6.48 -6.33
CA PHE A 154 12.38 -7.03 -7.41
C PHE A 154 13.17 -7.09 -8.74
N GLN A 155 13.95 -6.07 -9.06
CA GLN A 155 14.80 -6.05 -10.24
C GLN A 155 15.84 -7.19 -10.18
N GLU A 156 16.53 -7.36 -9.06
CA GLU A 156 17.48 -8.46 -8.85
C GLU A 156 16.80 -9.83 -8.98
N TYR A 157 15.63 -10.00 -8.36
CA TYR A 157 14.84 -11.22 -8.46
C TYR A 157 14.44 -11.54 -9.91
N VAL A 158 14.02 -10.54 -10.68
CA VAL A 158 13.68 -10.71 -12.10
C VAL A 158 14.90 -11.06 -12.92
N LEU A 159 16.04 -10.39 -12.71
CA LEU A 159 17.28 -10.70 -13.41
C LEU A 159 17.76 -12.13 -13.11
N ASP A 160 17.73 -12.54 -11.84
CA ASP A 160 18.07 -13.89 -11.42
C ASP A 160 17.13 -14.94 -12.04
N SER A 161 15.82 -14.67 -12.01
CA SER A 161 14.80 -15.54 -12.62
C SER A 161 14.98 -15.66 -14.14
N VAL A 162 15.35 -14.58 -14.83
CA VAL A 162 15.60 -14.61 -16.28
C VAL A 162 16.84 -15.44 -16.60
N HIS A 163 17.93 -15.22 -15.85
CA HIS A 163 19.18 -15.96 -16.03
C HIS A 163 19.02 -17.45 -15.74
N ASN A 164 18.31 -17.81 -14.66
CA ASN A 164 18.26 -19.17 -14.15
C ASN A 164 17.07 -19.99 -14.67
N THR A 165 15.94 -19.35 -14.98
CA THR A 165 14.66 -20.07 -15.16
C THR A 165 13.99 -19.82 -16.52
N VAL A 166 14.04 -18.59 -17.06
CA VAL A 166 13.17 -18.21 -18.19
C VAL A 166 13.87 -18.23 -19.55
N ALA A 167 15.20 -18.02 -19.63
CA ALA A 167 15.92 -18.12 -20.89
C ALA A 167 17.39 -18.51 -20.69
N PRO A 168 17.71 -19.80 -20.44
CA PRO A 168 19.10 -20.20 -20.50
C PRO A 168 19.63 -19.87 -21.91
N CYS A 169 20.83 -19.29 -22.01
CA CYS A 169 21.40 -18.95 -23.33
C CYS A 169 21.59 -20.19 -24.22
N ARG A 170 21.63 -21.39 -23.63
CA ARG A 170 21.84 -22.68 -24.28
C ARG A 170 20.74 -23.04 -25.29
N PRO A 171 19.44 -23.11 -24.95
CA PRO A 171 18.38 -23.39 -25.92
C PRO A 171 18.29 -22.35 -27.04
N VAL A 172 18.45 -21.06 -26.75
CA VAL A 172 18.42 -20.00 -27.78
C VAL A 172 19.57 -20.18 -28.77
N TRP A 173 20.78 -20.46 -28.28
CA TRP A 173 21.94 -20.75 -29.11
C TRP A 173 21.77 -22.04 -29.94
N ASN A 174 21.18 -23.08 -29.35
CA ASN A 174 20.91 -24.34 -30.03
C ASN A 174 19.92 -24.17 -31.18
N VAL A 175 18.87 -23.38 -30.99
CA VAL A 175 17.91 -23.05 -32.07
C VAL A 175 18.60 -22.26 -33.19
N PHE A 176 19.39 -21.24 -32.85
CA PHE A 176 20.14 -20.48 -33.84
C PHE A 176 21.09 -21.34 -34.67
N GLN A 177 21.85 -22.21 -34.01
CA GLN A 177 22.76 -23.15 -34.68
C GLN A 177 21.99 -24.16 -35.54
N GLY A 178 20.84 -24.66 -35.06
CA GLY A 178 19.96 -25.55 -35.82
C GLY A 178 19.44 -24.90 -37.10
N VAL A 179 18.94 -23.65 -37.01
CA VAL A 179 18.48 -22.89 -38.19
C VAL A 179 19.61 -22.62 -39.15
N ARG A 180 20.79 -22.20 -38.66
CA ARG A 180 21.97 -21.98 -39.50
C ARG A 180 22.37 -23.26 -40.23
N GLN A 181 22.42 -24.38 -39.53
CA GLN A 181 22.76 -25.68 -40.10
C GLN A 181 21.73 -26.12 -41.15
N LEU A 182 20.44 -25.88 -40.89
CA LEU A 182 19.36 -26.17 -41.83
C LEU A 182 19.53 -25.34 -43.11
N LEU A 183 19.71 -24.03 -43.00
CA LEU A 183 19.86 -23.13 -44.15
C LEU A 183 21.09 -23.47 -44.99
N CYS A 184 22.24 -23.69 -44.36
CA CYS A 184 23.45 -24.03 -45.09
C CYS A 184 23.31 -25.38 -45.82
N ARG A 185 22.90 -26.44 -45.12
CA ARG A 185 22.86 -27.79 -45.72
C ARG A 185 21.67 -28.06 -46.63
N HIS A 186 20.50 -27.50 -46.32
CA HIS A 186 19.29 -27.81 -47.08
C HIS A 186 18.94 -26.76 -48.13
N LEU A 187 19.51 -25.56 -48.07
CA LEU A 187 19.22 -24.49 -49.03
C LEU A 187 20.46 -24.12 -49.85
N VAL A 188 21.57 -23.79 -49.20
CA VAL A 188 22.77 -23.29 -49.89
C VAL A 188 23.49 -24.41 -50.63
N ASP A 189 23.71 -25.56 -50.00
CA ASP A 189 24.42 -26.68 -50.64
C ASP A 189 23.71 -27.21 -51.90
N PRO A 190 22.37 -27.45 -51.91
CA PRO A 190 21.67 -27.89 -53.11
C PRO A 190 21.64 -26.83 -54.21
N LEU A 191 21.53 -25.55 -53.86
CA LEU A 191 21.57 -24.45 -54.83
C LEU A 191 22.95 -24.36 -55.51
N ASN A 192 24.04 -24.56 -54.76
CA ASN A 192 25.39 -24.62 -55.29
C ASN A 192 25.59 -25.84 -56.21
N GLY A 193 25.06 -27.01 -55.81
CA GLY A 193 25.08 -28.20 -56.65
C GLY A 193 24.31 -28.00 -57.96
N LEU A 194 23.11 -27.42 -57.88
CA LEU A 194 22.30 -27.07 -59.05
C LEU A 194 23.06 -26.14 -59.99
N TRP A 195 23.66 -25.08 -59.44
CA TRP A 195 24.44 -24.10 -60.22
C TRP A 195 25.60 -24.76 -60.97
N PHE A 196 26.34 -25.65 -60.31
CA PHE A 196 27.44 -26.38 -60.92
C PHE A 196 26.96 -27.30 -62.07
N CYS A 197 25.87 -28.03 -61.85
CA CYS A 197 25.24 -28.84 -62.89
C CYS A 197 24.76 -27.99 -64.08
N THR A 198 24.11 -26.85 -63.83
CA THR A 198 23.63 -25.95 -64.89
C THR A 198 24.78 -25.43 -65.74
N MET A 199 25.89 -25.04 -65.12
CA MET A 199 27.10 -24.60 -65.84
C MET A 199 27.64 -25.71 -66.73
N TRP A 200 27.70 -26.95 -66.22
CA TRP A 200 28.19 -28.09 -67.00
C TRP A 200 27.26 -28.44 -68.17
N CYS A 201 25.94 -28.44 -67.93
CA CYS A 201 24.95 -28.65 -68.99
C CYS A 201 25.08 -27.60 -70.11
N MET A 202 25.26 -26.33 -69.76
CA MET A 202 25.46 -25.26 -70.75
C MET A 202 26.70 -25.50 -71.62
N VAL A 203 27.82 -25.93 -71.03
CA VAL A 203 29.05 -26.25 -71.77
C VAL A 203 28.82 -27.44 -72.71
N LEU A 204 28.16 -28.52 -72.25
CA LEU A 204 27.85 -29.67 -73.09
C LEU A 204 26.92 -29.31 -74.26
N PHE A 205 25.90 -28.48 -74.01
CA PHE A 205 25.04 -27.97 -75.08
C PHE A 205 25.84 -27.15 -76.11
N LEU A 206 26.73 -26.27 -75.66
CA LEU A 206 27.58 -25.47 -76.54
C LEU A 206 28.44 -26.33 -77.47
N LEU A 207 28.98 -27.44 -76.96
CA LEU A 207 29.77 -28.40 -77.74
C LEU A 207 28.87 -29.26 -78.67
N ALA A 208 27.68 -29.64 -78.21
CA ALA A 208 26.76 -30.48 -78.97
C ALA A 208 26.11 -29.73 -80.14
N THR A 209 25.69 -28.46 -79.98
CA THR A 209 25.01 -27.67 -81.02
C THR A 209 25.72 -27.67 -82.39
N PRO A 210 27.02 -27.36 -82.52
CA PRO A 210 27.69 -27.37 -83.83
C PRO A 210 27.78 -28.79 -84.42
N THR A 211 27.99 -29.81 -83.60
CA THR A 211 28.04 -31.21 -84.07
C THR A 211 26.69 -31.66 -84.63
N SER A 212 25.59 -31.32 -83.95
CA SER A 212 24.23 -31.61 -84.41
C SER A 212 23.88 -30.88 -85.70
N ILE A 213 24.27 -29.60 -85.86
CA ILE A 213 24.05 -28.84 -87.10
C ILE A 213 24.82 -29.45 -88.28
N LYS A 214 26.07 -29.86 -88.05
CA LYS A 214 26.86 -30.55 -89.08
C LYS A 214 26.21 -31.87 -89.47
N LEU A 215 25.71 -32.64 -88.49
CA LEU A 215 25.07 -33.92 -88.72
C LEU A 215 23.77 -33.77 -89.55
N ILE A 216 22.93 -32.78 -89.24
CA ILE A 216 21.74 -32.45 -90.05
C ILE A 216 22.15 -32.08 -91.49
N GLY A 217 23.23 -31.31 -91.65
CA GLY A 217 23.78 -31.00 -92.97
C GLY A 217 24.25 -32.25 -93.74
N TYR A 218 24.86 -33.22 -93.07
CA TYR A 218 25.24 -34.50 -93.67
C TYR A 218 24.01 -35.34 -94.05
N PHE A 219 23.01 -35.43 -93.16
CA PHE A 219 21.76 -36.16 -93.46
C PHE A 219 20.97 -35.52 -94.59
N ASP A 220 20.90 -34.18 -94.67
CA ASP A 220 20.20 -33.51 -95.77
C ASP A 220 20.94 -33.68 -97.11
N LYS A 221 22.28 -33.67 -97.11
CA LYS A 221 23.07 -34.01 -98.29
C LYS A 221 22.84 -35.45 -98.74
N MET A 222 22.89 -36.42 -97.82
CA MET A 222 22.61 -37.83 -98.12
C MET A 222 21.19 -38.03 -98.65
N ARG A 223 20.21 -37.34 -98.08
CA ARG A 223 18.81 -37.35 -98.55
C ARG A 223 18.66 -36.74 -99.94
N LYS A 224 19.34 -35.63 -100.23
CA LYS A 224 19.33 -35.03 -101.58
C LYS A 224 20.02 -35.93 -102.61
N SER A 225 21.15 -36.55 -102.27
CA SER A 225 21.82 -37.50 -103.17
C SER A 225 21.00 -38.77 -103.42
N SER A 226 20.29 -39.28 -102.40
CA SER A 226 19.41 -40.45 -102.61
C SER A 226 18.17 -40.10 -103.44
N LEU A 227 17.63 -38.88 -103.31
CA LEU A 227 16.58 -38.38 -104.20
C LEU A 227 17.08 -38.22 -105.64
N LEU A 228 18.26 -37.63 -105.86
CA LEU A 228 18.86 -37.51 -107.19
C LEU A 228 19.21 -38.87 -107.82
N ALA A 229 19.72 -39.82 -107.02
CA ALA A 229 19.93 -41.20 -107.46
C ALA A 229 18.59 -41.87 -107.83
N ARG A 230 17.51 -41.61 -107.09
CA ARG A 230 16.16 -42.08 -107.42
C ARG A 230 15.59 -41.41 -108.67
N THR A 231 15.97 -40.17 -108.97
CA THR A 231 15.62 -39.48 -110.23
C THR A 231 16.42 -40.03 -111.43
N GLN A 232 17.68 -40.43 -111.23
CA GLN A 232 18.50 -41.11 -112.25
C GLN A 232 18.02 -42.55 -112.53
N ILE A 233 17.45 -43.23 -111.54
CA ILE A 233 16.84 -44.56 -111.67
C ILE A 233 15.39 -44.50 -112.22
N GLY A 234 14.84 -43.29 -112.43
CA GLY A 234 13.52 -43.07 -113.05
C GLY A 234 13.47 -43.18 -114.58
N SER A 235 14.57 -43.56 -115.22
CA SER A 235 14.61 -43.90 -116.65
C SER A 235 14.94 -45.39 -116.78
N GLN A 236 13.97 -46.16 -117.31
CA GLN A 236 14.02 -47.59 -117.67
C GLN A 236 13.43 -48.61 -116.66
N GLU A 237 12.09 -48.56 -116.60
CA GLU A 237 11.08 -49.64 -116.64
C GLU A 237 11.25 -51.00 -115.91
N SER A 238 10.24 -51.30 -115.07
CA SER A 238 9.82 -52.54 -114.35
C SER A 238 9.40 -53.72 -115.28
N PRO A 239 8.73 -54.85 -114.86
CA PRO A 239 8.34 -55.49 -113.56
C PRO A 239 8.61 -57.05 -113.58
N PRO A 240 8.00 -58.00 -112.80
CA PRO A 240 6.95 -57.93 -111.77
C PRO A 240 7.24 -58.62 -110.42
N GLY A 241 6.39 -58.28 -109.44
CA GLY A 241 6.47 -58.74 -108.04
C GLY A 241 6.13 -60.22 -107.83
N PRO A 242 6.11 -60.65 -106.55
CA PRO A 242 4.80 -60.77 -105.93
C PRO A 242 4.70 -60.18 -104.52
N ASN A 243 3.43 -60.14 -104.14
CA ASN A 243 2.78 -59.46 -103.04
C ASN A 243 2.93 -60.24 -101.71
N TRP A 244 2.59 -59.54 -100.62
CA TRP A 244 2.04 -60.04 -99.34
C TRP A 244 2.78 -59.67 -98.03
N THR A 245 2.19 -58.64 -97.40
CA THR A 245 1.73 -58.50 -95.99
C THR A 245 2.68 -58.35 -94.81
N SER A 246 2.50 -57.20 -94.15
CA SER A 246 2.93 -56.82 -92.82
C SER A 246 2.31 -57.68 -91.71
N PRO A 247 3.03 -57.85 -90.60
CA PRO A 247 2.42 -57.98 -89.28
C PRO A 247 2.61 -56.71 -88.45
N ASP A 248 1.65 -56.55 -87.55
CA ASP A 248 1.28 -55.36 -86.80
C ASP A 248 2.28 -54.82 -85.77
N SER A 249 2.03 -53.56 -85.44
CA SER A 249 2.47 -52.83 -84.26
C SER A 249 1.97 -53.45 -82.95
N GLU A 250 2.86 -53.54 -81.95
CA GLU A 250 2.48 -53.55 -80.53
C GLU A 250 3.18 -52.41 -79.77
N PRO A 251 2.47 -51.76 -78.81
CA PRO A 251 2.96 -50.59 -78.09
C PRO A 251 3.81 -50.98 -76.87
N VAL A 252 4.91 -50.25 -76.65
CA VAL A 252 5.65 -50.33 -75.38
C VAL A 252 5.01 -49.36 -74.38
N GLN A 253 4.58 -49.91 -73.24
CA GLN A 253 3.98 -49.20 -72.12
C GLN A 253 4.92 -48.15 -71.50
N VAL A 254 4.31 -47.05 -71.09
CA VAL A 254 4.90 -45.99 -70.27
C VAL A 254 4.73 -46.40 -68.80
N ASP A 255 5.83 -46.70 -68.11
CA ASP A 255 5.85 -46.81 -66.66
C ASP A 255 6.09 -45.42 -66.05
N ILE A 256 5.08 -44.95 -65.31
CA ILE A 256 5.10 -43.73 -64.52
C ILE A 256 5.58 -44.11 -63.11
N TRP A 257 6.69 -43.50 -62.68
CA TRP A 257 6.98 -43.22 -61.27
C TRP A 257 7.15 -41.71 -61.12
#